data_AF-A0A523CDL5-F1
#
_entry.id   AF-A0A523CDL5-F1
#
_cell.length_a   1.000
_cell.length_b   1.000
_cell.length_c   1.000
_cell.angle_alpha   90.00
_cell.angle_beta   90.00
_cell.angle_gamma   90.00
#
_symmetry.space_group_name_H-M   'P 1'
#
loop_
_entity.id
_entity.type
_entity.pdbx_description
1 polymer ?
#
loop_
_entity_poly.entity_id
_entity_poly.type
_entity_poly.pdbx_seq_one_letter_code
_entity_poly.pdbx_strand_id
1 'polypeptide(L)'
;MGTVGSGLWIVLGGASAVAAGLLIRNSPAKSLLAWDRRTGYSLYKKSLEATGDEARALEAAGAFYRLFGTIFIGIGGVVAAGGLLTIIFG
;
A
#
# COMPACT_ATOMS: atom_id res chain seq x y z
N MET A 1 -13.01 15.49 23.20
CA MET A 1 -12.39 15.84 21.90
C MET A 1 -13.51 16.25 20.97
N GLY A 2 -13.49 17.47 20.42
CA GLY A 2 -14.51 17.90 19.45
C GLY A 2 -14.41 17.13 18.14
N THR A 3 -15.48 17.15 17.36
CA THR A 3 -15.62 16.50 16.04
C THR A 3 -14.53 16.89 15.04
N VAL A 4 -14.05 18.13 15.12
CA VAL A 4 -12.87 18.63 14.39
C VAL A 4 -11.59 17.85 14.75
N GLY A 5 -11.41 17.53 16.03
CA GLY A 5 -10.24 16.78 16.50
C GLY A 5 -10.21 15.35 15.98
N SER A 6 -11.34 14.63 16.04
CA SER A 6 -11.44 13.27 15.48
C SER A 6 -11.36 13.26 13.96
N GLY A 7 -11.98 14.23 13.28
CA GLY A 7 -11.91 14.36 11.83
C GLY A 7 -10.48 14.55 11.32
N LEU A 8 -9.67 15.39 12.00
CA LEU A 8 -8.27 15.60 11.64
C LEU A 8 -7.44 14.31 11.72
N TRP A 9 -7.60 13.51 12.79
CA TRP A 9 -6.89 12.24 12.93
C TRP A 9 -7.28 11.23 11.84
N ILE A 10 -8.55 11.21 11.43
CA ILE A 10 -9.03 10.36 10.33
C ILE A 10 -8.39 10.79 9.01
N VAL A 11 -8.34 12.11 8.73
CA VAL A 11 -7.68 12.65 7.52
C VAL A 11 -6.20 12.27 7.49
N LEU A 12 -5.48 12.48 8.59
CA LEU A 12 -4.06 12.13 8.68
C LEU A 12 -3.82 10.62 8.51
N GLY A 13 -4.67 9.79 9.12
CA GLY A 13 -4.64 8.34 8.95
C GLY A 13 -4.82 7.94 7.48
N GLY A 14 -5.86 8.45 6.81
CA GLY A 14 -6.11 8.18 5.40
C GLY A 14 -4.98 8.69 4.49
N ALA A 15 -4.48 9.91 4.71
CA ALA A 15 -3.37 10.47 3.96
C ALA A 15 -2.08 9.66 4.12
N SER A 16 -1.80 9.16 5.33
CA SER A 16 -0.64 8.28 5.57
C SER A 16 -0.75 6.96 4.81
N ALA A 17 -1.95 6.38 4.73
CA ALA A 17 -2.21 5.17 3.95
C ALA A 17 -2.04 5.41 2.43
N VAL A 18 -2.48 6.57 1.93
CA VAL A 18 -2.25 6.98 0.54
C VAL A 18 -0.75 7.13 0.25
N ALA A 19 -0.02 7.83 1.12
CA ALA A 19 1.42 8.00 0.97
C ALA A 19 2.16 6.65 0.98
N ALA A 20 1.82 5.76 1.91
CA ALA A 20 2.37 4.41 1.96
C ALA A 20 2.04 3.60 0.69
N GLY A 21 0.80 3.66 0.22
CA GLY A 21 0.38 2.98 -1.01
C GLY A 21 1.11 3.49 -2.26
N LEU A 22 1.37 4.80 -2.36
CA LEU A 22 2.18 5.40 -3.42
C LEU A 22 3.64 4.95 -3.35
N LEU A 23 4.23 4.93 -2.15
CA LEU A 23 5.60 4.46 -1.94
C LEU A 23 5.74 2.99 -2.35
N ILE A 24 4.81 2.13 -1.93
CA ILE A 24 4.82 0.70 -2.29
C ILE A 24 4.64 0.52 -3.80
N ARG A 25 3.70 1.24 -4.42
CA ARG A 25 3.42 1.12 -5.85
C ARG A 25 4.59 1.53 -6.73
N ASN A 26 5.32 2.58 -6.34
CA ASN A 26 6.41 3.15 -7.14
C ASN A 26 7.80 2.60 -6.79
N SER A 27 7.92 1.85 -5.68
CA SER A 27 9.21 1.29 -5.28
C SER A 27 9.58 0.07 -6.12
N PRO A 28 10.89 -0.15 -6.38
CA PRO A 28 11.36 -1.35 -7.05
C PRO A 28 10.99 -2.60 -6.24
N ALA A 29 10.46 -3.63 -6.93
CA ALA A 29 10.08 -4.91 -6.30
C ALA A 29 11.23 -5.54 -5.51
N LYS A 30 12.46 -5.43 -6.02
CA LYS A 30 13.67 -5.92 -5.33
C LYS A 30 13.91 -5.25 -3.97
N SER A 31 13.64 -3.95 -3.87
CA SER A 31 13.77 -3.21 -2.60
C SER A 31 12.67 -3.61 -1.62
N LEU A 32 11.45 -3.79 -2.11
CA LEU A 32 10.32 -4.22 -1.27
C LEU A 32 10.50 -5.64 -0.77
N LEU A 33 11.02 -6.55 -1.60
CA LEU A 33 11.36 -7.92 -1.24
C LEU A 33 12.46 -7.99 -0.18
N ALA A 34 13.44 -7.08 -0.21
CA ALA A 34 14.47 -7.01 0.83
C ALA A 34 13.86 -6.69 2.21
N TRP A 35 12.75 -5.95 2.23
CA TRP A 35 12.02 -5.56 3.43
C TRP A 35 10.97 -6.61 3.84
N ASP A 36 10.23 -7.17 2.88
CA ASP A 36 9.19 -8.16 3.10
C ASP A 36 9.69 -9.58 2.87
N ARG A 37 10.16 -10.21 3.95
CA ARG A 37 10.65 -11.60 3.95
C ARG A 37 9.56 -12.67 4.02
N ARG A 38 8.28 -12.29 3.99
CA ARG A 38 7.17 -13.26 4.10
C ARG A 38 6.35 -13.33 2.84
N THR A 39 5.61 -12.27 2.54
CA THR A 39 4.45 -12.38 1.63
C THR A 39 4.91 -12.32 0.18
N GLY A 40 5.52 -11.20 -0.22
CA GLY A 40 6.08 -11.07 -1.55
C GLY A 40 7.32 -11.93 -1.75
N TYR A 41 8.12 -12.20 -0.72
CA TYR A 41 9.24 -13.15 -0.83
C TYR A 41 8.77 -14.59 -1.11
N SER A 42 7.66 -15.03 -0.51
CA SER A 42 7.06 -16.33 -0.81
C SER A 42 6.56 -16.41 -2.25
N LEU A 43 5.90 -15.35 -2.75
CA LEU A 43 5.46 -15.26 -4.15
C LEU A 43 6.65 -15.28 -5.11
N TYR A 44 7.67 -14.47 -4.84
CA TYR A 44 8.93 -14.44 -5.59
C TYR A 44 9.56 -15.83 -5.65
N LYS A 45 9.74 -16.49 -4.51
CA LYS A 45 10.35 -17.81 -4.43
C LYS A 45 9.55 -18.87 -5.19
N LYS A 46 8.22 -18.89 -5.04
CA LYS A 46 7.34 -19.82 -5.79
C LYS A 46 7.42 -19.59 -7.29
N SER A 47 7.41 -18.34 -7.75
CA SER A 47 7.56 -18.02 -9.17
C SER A 47 8.94 -18.39 -9.70
N LEU A 48 10.00 -18.16 -8.92
CA LEU A 48 11.37 -18.52 -9.28
C LEU A 48 11.53 -20.04 -9.41
N GLU A 49 10.99 -20.81 -8.46
CA GLU A 49 11.00 -22.28 -8.51
C GLU A 49 10.19 -22.83 -9.70
N ALA A 50 9.09 -22.16 -10.07
CA ALA A 50 8.24 -22.59 -11.19
C ALA A 50 8.82 -22.27 -12.58
N THR A 51 9.52 -21.13 -12.72
CA THR A 51 9.97 -20.64 -14.04
C THR A 51 11.48 -20.69 -14.25
N GLY A 52 12.28 -20.76 -13.18
CA GLY A 52 13.73 -20.64 -13.23
C GLY A 52 14.24 -19.26 -13.64
N ASP A 53 13.34 -18.27 -13.79
CA ASP A 53 13.64 -16.94 -14.31
C ASP A 53 13.43 -15.87 -13.23
N GLU A 54 14.54 -15.29 -12.76
CA GLU A 54 14.54 -14.24 -11.74
C GLU A 54 13.81 -12.97 -12.18
N ALA A 55 13.90 -12.60 -13.47
CA ALA A 55 13.24 -11.40 -13.98
C ALA A 55 11.72 -11.54 -13.90
N ARG A 56 11.20 -12.69 -14.33
CA ARG A 56 9.76 -13.01 -14.22
C ARG A 56 9.29 -13.10 -12.78
N ALA A 57 10.10 -13.68 -11.89
CA ALA A 57 9.76 -13.77 -10.47
C ALA A 57 9.68 -12.38 -9.80
N LEU A 58 10.62 -11.49 -10.12
CA LEU A 58 10.61 -10.09 -9.65
C LEU A 58 9.41 -9.32 -10.21
N GLU A 59 9.04 -9.55 -11.47
CA GLU A 59 7.89 -8.92 -12.09
C GLU A 59 6.58 -9.34 -11.41
N ALA A 60 6.42 -10.65 -11.12
CA ALA A 60 5.26 -11.18 -10.41
C ALA A 60 5.11 -10.58 -9.00
N ALA A 61 6.21 -10.53 -8.23
CA ALA A 61 6.21 -9.87 -6.92
C ALA A 61 5.92 -8.36 -7.05
N GLY A 62 6.49 -7.70 -8.05
CA GLY A 62 6.24 -6.29 -8.34
C GLY A 62 4.78 -5.99 -8.72
N ALA A 63 4.12 -6.89 -9.45
CA ALA A 63 2.70 -6.78 -9.76
C ALA A 63 1.84 -6.88 -8.50
N PHE A 64 2.17 -7.81 -7.59
CA PHE A 64 1.53 -7.92 -6.28
C PHE A 64 1.66 -6.63 -5.47
N TYR A 65 2.88 -6.07 -5.35
CA TYR A 65 3.08 -4.82 -4.61
C TYR A 65 2.36 -3.63 -5.26
N ARG A 66 2.31 -3.55 -6.59
CA ARG A 66 1.55 -2.51 -7.29
C ARG A 66 0.04 -2.59 -6.99
N LEU A 67 -0.50 -3.81 -6.97
CA LEU A 67 -1.90 -4.03 -6.60
C LEU A 67 -2.15 -3.65 -5.13
N PHE A 68 -1.29 -4.12 -4.22
CA PHE A 68 -1.37 -3.84 -2.79
C PHE A 68 -1.31 -2.33 -2.50
N GLY A 69 -0.35 -1.62 -3.12
CA GLY A 69 -0.22 -0.18 -3.01
C GLY A 69 -1.45 0.56 -3.56
N THR A 70 -2.04 0.08 -4.66
CA THR A 70 -3.26 0.66 -5.23
C THR A 70 -4.47 0.52 -4.29
N ILE A 71 -4.62 -0.63 -3.63
CA ILE A 71 -5.67 -0.85 -2.63
C ILE A 71 -5.49 0.12 -1.44
N PHE A 72 -4.26 0.30 -0.97
CA PHE A 72 -3.95 1.26 0.11
C PHE A 72 -4.28 2.70 -0.27
N ILE A 73 -3.98 3.11 -1.50
CA ILE A 73 -4.36 4.42 -2.02
C ILE A 73 -5.88 4.58 -2.03
N GLY A 74 -6.61 3.57 -2.52
CA GLY A 74 -8.08 3.62 -2.58
C GLY A 74 -8.71 3.74 -1.19
N ILE A 75 -8.35 2.85 -0.26
CA ILE A 75 -8.87 2.87 1.11
C ILE A 75 -8.47 4.16 1.82
N GLY A 76 -7.20 4.55 1.74
CA GLY A 76 -6.70 5.77 2.36
C GLY A 76 -7.41 7.02 1.85
N GLY A 77 -7.69 7.08 0.54
CA GLY A 77 -8.44 8.17 -0.07
C GLY A 77 -9.88 8.26 0.45
N VAL A 78 -10.58 7.12 0.54
CA VAL A 78 -11.94 7.06 1.10
C VAL A 78 -11.96 7.47 2.57
N VAL A 79 -11.02 6.97 3.37
CA VAL A 79 -10.88 7.32 4.80
C VAL A 79 -10.60 8.81 4.96
N ALA A 80 -9.66 9.36 4.19
CA ALA A 80 -9.33 10.79 4.26
C ALA A 80 -10.54 11.67 3.87
N ALA A 81 -11.29 11.29 2.82
CA ALA A 81 -12.51 11.98 2.44
C ALA A 81 -13.59 11.95 3.54
N GLY A 82 -13.79 10.79 4.19
CA GLY A 82 -14.71 10.66 5.32
C GLY A 82 -14.30 11.50 6.53
N GLY A 83 -13.00 11.58 6.82
CA GLY A 83 -12.46 12.48 7.85
C GLY A 83 -12.75 13.95 7.53
N LEU A 84 -12.59 14.35 6.26
CA LEU A 84 -12.87 15.71 5.82
C LEU A 84 -14.36 16.08 5.97
N LEU A 85 -15.26 15.16 5.59
CA LEU A 85 -16.70 15.34 5.80
C LEU A 85 -17.05 15.49 7.27
N THR A 86 -16.38 14.75 8.16
CA THR A 86 -16.56 14.87 9.61
C THR A 86 -16.12 16.24 10.15
N ILE A 87 -15.11 16.87 9.54
CA ILE A 87 -14.67 18.22 9.90
C ILE A 87 -15.68 19.28 9.42
N ILE A 88 -16.21 19.10 8.21
CA ILE A 88 -17.09 20.10 7.56
C ILE A 88 -18.51 20.06 8.15
N PHE A 89 -19.02 18.87 8.46
CA PHE A 89 -20.43 18.66 8.84
C PHE A 89 -20.63 18.21 10.29
N GLY A 90 -19.54 18.00 11.05
CA GLY A 90 -19.56 17.53 12.43
C GLY A 90 -19.32 18.63 13.46
#